data_AF-A0A0E3K2V0-F1
#
_entry.id   AF-A0A0E3K2V0-F1
#
_cell.length_a   1.000
_cell.length_b   1.000
_cell.length_c   1.000
_cell.angle_alpha   90.00
_cell.angle_beta   90.00
_cell.angle_gamma   90.00
#
_symmetry.space_group_name_H-M   'P 1'
#
loop_
_entity.id
_entity.type
_entity.pdbx_description
1 polymer ?
#
loop_
_entity_poly.entity_id
_entity_poly.type
_entity_poly.pdbx_seq_one_letter_code
_entity_poly.pdbx_strand_id
1 'polypeptide(L)'
;MGIFSRMSNMFKAKVNNALDEVENPIELLDQKIRDMEESLNKAKLSSAQILGNVHEIEKKMATAKRDSEDFDEKVKLAMSKGNEDLAKKALAKKLECDKTYDSLKTSYEDASKKAETLKAKLRELENEIEKTRTYRDEASARFNNAEASKKVNEILSNVDTGSNKINLDDIERKVQRKEALAEGLGDLREDNSLEKEFEKLKETDLDEELKKYKQN
;
A
#
# COMPACT_ATOMS: atom_id res chain seq x y z
N MET A 1 -22.77 -20.38 -13.12
CA MET A 1 -22.30 -19.43 -14.18
C MET A 1 -22.13 -18.07 -13.53
N GLY A 2 -20.89 -17.72 -13.17
CA GLY A 2 -20.60 -16.65 -12.24
C GLY A 2 -20.74 -15.24 -12.82
N ILE A 3 -21.25 -14.35 -11.97
CA ILE A 3 -21.27 -12.88 -12.07
C ILE A 3 -19.99 -12.26 -12.68
N PHE A 4 -18.82 -12.89 -12.50
CA PHE A 4 -17.54 -12.44 -13.04
C PHE A 4 -17.42 -12.50 -14.57
N SER A 5 -18.13 -13.40 -15.27
CA SER A 5 -18.06 -13.43 -16.75
C SER A 5 -18.90 -12.32 -17.39
N ARG A 6 -19.93 -11.84 -16.69
CA ARG A 6 -20.78 -10.74 -17.17
C ARG A 6 -20.07 -9.38 -17.06
N MET A 7 -19.20 -9.20 -16.06
CA MET A 7 -18.36 -7.99 -15.95
C MET A 7 -17.30 -7.94 -17.07
N SER A 8 -16.67 -9.08 -17.40
CA SER A 8 -15.69 -9.18 -18.49
C SER A 8 -16.27 -8.84 -19.87
N ASN A 9 -17.52 -9.21 -20.14
CA ASN A 9 -18.15 -8.93 -21.43
C ASN A 9 -18.63 -7.48 -21.57
N MET A 10 -18.93 -6.80 -20.46
CA MET A 10 -19.24 -5.36 -20.50
C MET A 10 -18.00 -4.50 -20.77
N PHE A 11 -16.81 -4.95 -20.34
CA PHE A 11 -15.54 -4.30 -20.70
C PHE A 11 -15.19 -4.50 -22.18
N LYS A 12 -15.34 -5.72 -22.73
CA LYS A 12 -15.02 -6.00 -24.14
C LYS A 12 -15.86 -5.19 -25.15
N ALA A 13 -17.12 -4.88 -24.83
CA ALA A 13 -17.99 -4.15 -25.73
C ALA A 13 -17.72 -2.62 -25.77
N LYS A 14 -17.07 -2.05 -24.74
CA LYS A 14 -16.68 -0.63 -24.71
C LYS A 14 -15.28 -0.35 -25.27
N VAL A 15 -14.43 -1.36 -25.38
CA VAL A 15 -13.05 -1.21 -25.88
C VAL A 15 -12.99 -0.89 -27.39
N ASN A 16 -14.01 -1.26 -28.17
CA ASN A 16 -13.98 -0.98 -29.62
C ASN A 16 -14.30 0.48 -30.02
N ASN A 17 -14.91 1.28 -29.15
CA ASN A 17 -15.29 2.67 -29.46
C ASN A 17 -14.66 3.72 -28.53
N ALA A 18 -13.89 3.32 -27.51
CA ALA A 18 -13.23 4.24 -26.57
C ALA A 18 -11.69 4.24 -26.73
N LEU A 19 -11.17 3.59 -27.76
CA LEU A 19 -9.73 3.53 -28.03
C LEU A 19 -9.20 4.82 -28.70
N ASP A 20 -10.08 5.63 -29.28
CA ASP A 20 -9.74 6.90 -29.93
C ASP A 20 -9.87 8.12 -29.01
N GLU A 21 -10.43 7.96 -27.79
CA GLU A 21 -10.73 9.08 -26.87
C GLU A 21 -9.93 9.02 -25.56
N VAL A 22 -9.07 8.00 -25.39
CA VAL A 22 -8.10 7.98 -24.29
C VAL A 22 -6.73 8.31 -24.85
N GLU A 23 -6.41 9.62 -24.89
CA GLU A 23 -5.19 10.16 -25.48
C GLU A 23 -3.89 9.66 -24.82
N ASN A 24 -3.94 9.14 -23.59
CA ASN A 24 -2.73 8.72 -22.88
C ASN A 24 -2.86 7.37 -22.13
N PRO A 25 -2.17 6.30 -22.59
CA PRO A 25 -2.17 5.00 -21.92
C PRO A 25 -1.57 5.03 -20.51
N ILE A 26 -0.76 6.05 -20.18
CA ILE A 26 -0.18 6.22 -18.84
C ILE A 26 -1.24 6.66 -17.83
N GLU A 27 -2.15 7.55 -18.22
CA GLU A 27 -3.23 8.01 -17.34
C GLU A 27 -4.20 6.87 -16.98
N LEU A 28 -4.44 5.94 -17.91
CA LEU A 28 -5.21 4.73 -17.63
C LEU A 28 -4.52 3.82 -16.60
N LEU A 29 -3.20 3.68 -16.69
CA LEU A 29 -2.44 2.90 -15.72
C LEU A 29 -2.43 3.57 -14.34
N ASP A 30 -2.29 4.90 -14.29
CA ASP A 30 -2.39 5.66 -13.04
C ASP A 30 -3.78 5.53 -12.42
N GLN A 31 -4.85 5.58 -13.23
CA GLN A 31 -6.21 5.35 -12.75
C GLN A 31 -6.40 3.93 -12.21
N LYS A 32 -5.88 2.92 -12.92
CA LYS A 32 -5.93 1.53 -12.47
C LYS A 32 -5.20 1.35 -11.13
N ILE A 33 -4.04 1.99 -10.95
CA ILE A 33 -3.29 1.97 -9.69
C ILE A 33 -4.13 2.56 -8.56
N ARG A 34 -4.76 3.73 -8.77
CA ARG A 34 -5.66 4.36 -7.79
C ARG A 34 -6.82 3.45 -7.39
N ASP A 35 -7.49 2.84 -8.36
CA ASP A 35 -8.63 1.94 -8.10
C ASP A 35 -8.22 0.69 -7.31
N MET A 36 -7.03 0.14 -7.60
CA MET A 36 -6.48 -0.99 -6.86
C MET A 36 -6.08 -0.61 -5.42
N GLU A 37 -5.48 0.57 -5.23
CA GLU A 37 -5.14 1.09 -3.90
C GLU A 37 -6.38 1.34 -3.04
N GLU A 38 -7.45 1.90 -3.63
CA GLU A 38 -8.72 2.09 -2.94
C GLU A 38 -9.33 0.74 -2.55
N SER A 39 -9.30 -0.23 -3.46
CA SER A 39 -9.75 -1.60 -3.22
C SER A 39 -8.94 -2.29 -2.12
N LEU A 40 -7.62 -2.08 -2.10
CA LEU A 40 -6.74 -2.58 -1.05
C LEU A 40 -7.11 -1.97 0.31
N ASN A 41 -7.35 -0.66 0.37
CA ASN A 41 -7.72 0.00 1.61
C ASN A 41 -9.06 -0.50 2.15
N LYS A 42 -10.08 -0.62 1.29
CA LYS A 42 -11.38 -1.23 1.63
C LYS A 42 -11.22 -2.67 2.13
N ALA A 43 -10.40 -3.47 1.45
CA ALA A 43 -10.12 -4.84 1.85
C ALA A 43 -9.39 -4.90 3.20
N LYS A 44 -8.42 -4.01 3.47
CA LYS A 44 -7.73 -3.91 4.78
C LYS A 44 -8.70 -3.60 5.91
N LEU A 45 -9.59 -2.63 5.72
CA LEU A 45 -10.61 -2.28 6.72
C LEU A 45 -11.56 -3.46 7.02
N SER A 46 -12.06 -4.13 5.98
CA SER A 46 -12.90 -5.32 6.15
C SER A 46 -12.15 -6.47 6.84
N SER A 47 -10.85 -6.62 6.52
CA SER A 47 -9.99 -7.64 7.12
C SER A 47 -9.69 -7.37 8.58
N ALA A 48 -9.54 -6.10 8.97
CA ALA A 48 -9.29 -5.70 10.35
C ALA A 48 -10.42 -6.15 11.29
N GLN A 49 -11.68 -6.08 10.83
CA GLN A 49 -12.82 -6.58 11.62
C GLN A 49 -12.73 -8.10 11.84
N ILE A 50 -12.39 -8.87 10.81
CA ILE A 50 -12.25 -10.33 10.89
C ILE A 50 -11.08 -10.70 11.82
N LEU A 51 -9.94 -10.02 11.68
CA LEU A 51 -8.78 -10.19 12.54
C LEU A 51 -9.08 -9.83 14.00
N GLY A 52 -9.85 -8.77 14.22
CA GLY A 52 -10.34 -8.39 15.55
C GLY A 52 -11.18 -9.50 16.18
N ASN A 53 -12.12 -10.09 15.43
CA ASN A 53 -12.94 -11.20 15.90
C ASN A 53 -12.10 -12.43 16.25
N VAL A 54 -11.07 -12.75 15.45
CA VAL A 54 -10.12 -13.85 15.75
C VAL A 54 -9.43 -13.60 17.08
N HIS A 55 -8.95 -12.38 17.31
CA HIS A 55 -8.26 -12.01 18.54
C HIS A 55 -9.18 -12.00 19.76
N GLU A 56 -10.45 -11.62 19.58
CA GLU A 56 -11.46 -11.72 20.64
C GLU A 56 -11.74 -13.17 21.03
N ILE A 57 -11.88 -14.07 20.05
CA ILE A 57 -12.05 -15.51 20.31
C ILE A 57 -10.82 -16.08 21.01
N GLU A 58 -9.62 -15.73 20.54
CA GLU A 58 -8.36 -16.11 21.17
C GLU A 58 -8.29 -15.69 22.64
N LYS A 59 -8.68 -14.44 22.94
CA LYS A 59 -8.72 -13.93 24.31
C LYS A 59 -9.71 -14.71 25.17
N LYS A 60 -10.93 -14.96 24.68
CA LYS A 60 -11.94 -15.77 25.38
C LYS A 60 -11.44 -17.19 25.63
N MET A 61 -10.79 -17.80 24.64
CA MET A 61 -10.20 -19.13 24.73
C MET A 61 -9.10 -19.16 25.80
N ALA A 62 -8.20 -18.16 25.82
CA ALA A 62 -7.16 -18.05 26.83
C ALA A 62 -7.73 -17.87 28.25
N THR A 63 -8.81 -17.11 28.41
CA THR A 63 -9.51 -16.99 29.70
C THR A 63 -10.12 -18.32 30.14
N ALA A 64 -10.87 -19.01 29.26
CA ALA A 64 -11.46 -20.31 29.58
C ALA A 64 -10.40 -21.35 29.98
N LYS A 65 -9.22 -21.31 29.33
CA LYS A 65 -8.09 -22.16 29.69
C LYS A 65 -7.55 -21.85 31.09
N ARG A 66 -7.35 -20.57 31.42
CA ARG A 66 -6.90 -20.14 32.75
C ARG A 66 -7.92 -20.55 33.83
N ASP A 67 -9.21 -20.34 33.57
CA ASP A 67 -10.26 -20.72 34.52
C ASP A 67 -10.23 -22.24 34.78
N SER A 68 -10.01 -23.06 33.73
CA SER A 68 -9.84 -24.50 33.88
C SER A 68 -8.62 -24.86 34.74
N GLU A 69 -7.47 -24.23 34.49
CA GLU A 69 -6.25 -24.41 35.29
C GLU A 69 -6.48 -24.03 36.76
N ASP A 70 -7.13 -22.89 37.03
CA ASP A 70 -7.49 -22.44 38.38
C ASP A 70 -8.43 -23.44 39.09
N PHE A 71 -9.41 -24.00 38.39
CA PHE A 71 -10.28 -25.02 38.98
C PHE A 71 -9.55 -26.34 39.20
N ASP A 72 -8.58 -26.70 38.35
CA ASP A 72 -7.72 -27.88 38.55
C ASP A 72 -6.88 -27.76 39.83
N GLU A 73 -6.32 -26.58 40.10
CA GLU A 73 -5.63 -26.29 41.35
C GLU A 73 -6.56 -26.39 42.57
N LYS A 74 -7.80 -25.87 42.45
CA LYS A 74 -8.81 -25.98 43.52
C LYS A 74 -9.22 -27.44 43.77
N VAL A 75 -9.31 -28.27 42.73
CA VAL A 75 -9.55 -29.71 42.86
C VAL A 75 -8.41 -30.36 43.65
N LYS A 76 -7.15 -30.11 43.27
CA LYS A 76 -5.96 -30.65 43.96
C LYS A 76 -5.93 -30.22 45.42
N LEU A 77 -6.23 -28.95 45.71
CA LEU A 77 -6.28 -28.42 47.07
C LEU A 77 -7.38 -29.09 47.90
N ALA A 78 -8.60 -29.23 47.37
CA ALA A 78 -9.71 -29.88 48.06
C ALA A 78 -9.42 -31.36 48.36
N MET A 79 -8.81 -32.07 47.40
CA MET A 79 -8.35 -33.45 47.56
C MET A 79 -7.28 -33.57 48.65
N SER A 80 -6.30 -32.65 48.67
CA SER A 80 -5.24 -32.64 49.69
C SER A 80 -5.77 -32.46 51.12
N LYS A 81 -6.93 -31.81 51.25
CA LYS A 81 -7.62 -31.57 52.52
C LYS A 81 -8.68 -32.65 52.84
N GLY A 82 -8.79 -33.70 52.03
CA GLY A 82 -9.77 -34.78 52.21
C GLY A 82 -11.23 -34.36 51.98
N ASN A 83 -11.48 -33.22 51.34
CA ASN A 83 -12.85 -32.73 51.08
C ASN A 83 -13.29 -33.12 49.66
N GLU A 84 -13.74 -34.36 49.50
CA GLU A 84 -14.16 -34.92 48.21
C GLU A 84 -15.36 -34.19 47.60
N ASP A 85 -16.32 -33.73 48.40
CA ASP A 85 -17.51 -33.03 47.88
C ASP A 85 -17.13 -31.69 47.25
N LEU A 86 -16.20 -30.96 47.87
CA LEU A 86 -15.66 -29.73 47.30
C LEU A 86 -14.82 -30.00 46.05
N ALA A 87 -14.03 -31.07 46.05
CA ALA A 87 -13.26 -31.49 44.88
C ALA A 87 -14.17 -31.83 43.68
N LYS A 88 -15.27 -32.57 43.90
CA LYS A 88 -16.25 -32.89 42.85
C LYS A 88 -16.91 -31.62 42.28
N LYS A 89 -17.26 -30.64 43.12
CA LYS A 89 -17.82 -29.36 42.66
C LYS A 89 -16.82 -28.55 41.82
N ALA A 90 -15.57 -28.46 42.26
CA ALA A 90 -14.51 -27.79 41.50
C ALA A 90 -14.23 -28.50 40.18
N LEU A 91 -14.22 -29.84 40.18
CA LEU A 91 -14.01 -30.64 38.98
C LEU A 91 -15.14 -30.45 37.96
N ALA A 92 -16.40 -30.37 38.41
CA ALA A 92 -17.52 -30.08 37.53
C ALA A 92 -17.35 -28.72 36.83
N LYS A 93 -16.85 -27.70 37.55
CA LYS A 93 -16.55 -26.39 36.98
C LYS A 93 -15.37 -26.41 36.01
N LYS A 94 -14.31 -27.13 36.33
CA LYS A 94 -13.20 -27.38 35.40
C LYS A 94 -13.70 -27.97 34.08
N LEU A 95 -14.51 -29.03 34.14
CA LEU A 95 -15.06 -29.68 32.95
C LEU A 95 -15.96 -28.76 32.11
N GLU A 96 -16.65 -27.82 32.75
CA GLU A 96 -17.43 -26.79 32.06
C GLU A 96 -16.52 -25.80 31.31
N CYS A 97 -15.43 -25.35 31.95
CA CYS A 97 -14.40 -24.52 31.33
C CYS A 97 -13.69 -25.24 30.17
N ASP A 98 -13.33 -26.51 30.33
CA ASP A 98 -12.69 -27.34 29.30
C ASP A 98 -13.58 -27.47 28.06
N LYS A 99 -14.88 -27.77 28.23
CA LYS A 99 -15.84 -27.81 27.13
C LYS A 99 -15.96 -26.46 26.40
N THR A 100 -15.94 -25.37 27.16
CA THR A 100 -15.99 -24.01 26.60
C THR A 100 -14.73 -23.72 25.80
N TYR A 101 -13.56 -24.09 26.33
CA TYR A 101 -12.28 -23.98 25.65
C TYR A 101 -12.27 -24.76 24.33
N ASP A 102 -12.70 -26.02 24.31
CA ASP A 102 -12.71 -26.85 23.11
C ASP A 102 -13.63 -26.29 22.01
N SER A 103 -14.79 -25.76 22.41
CA SER A 103 -15.71 -25.07 21.50
C SER A 103 -15.10 -23.79 20.90
N LEU A 104 -14.45 -22.98 21.74
CA LEU A 104 -13.77 -21.76 21.31
C LEU A 104 -12.55 -22.06 20.45
N LYS A 105 -11.82 -23.14 20.74
CA LYS A 105 -10.67 -23.59 19.97
C LYS A 105 -11.07 -23.96 18.54
N THR A 106 -12.14 -24.73 18.37
CA THR A 106 -12.67 -25.07 17.04
C THR A 106 -13.05 -23.80 16.26
N SER A 107 -13.75 -22.88 16.93
CA SER A 107 -14.14 -21.59 16.33
C SER A 107 -12.92 -20.72 15.97
N TYR A 108 -11.89 -20.73 16.79
CA TYR A 108 -10.63 -20.02 16.56
C TYR A 108 -9.90 -20.59 15.35
N GLU A 109 -9.78 -21.91 15.22
CA GLU A 109 -9.11 -22.56 14.10
C GLU A 109 -9.78 -22.22 12.76
N ASP A 110 -11.11 -22.23 12.71
CA ASP A 110 -11.87 -21.86 11.52
C ASP A 110 -11.73 -20.37 11.17
N ALA A 111 -11.79 -19.49 12.17
CA ALA A 111 -11.63 -18.06 11.98
C ALA A 111 -10.19 -17.71 11.55
N SER A 112 -9.20 -18.37 12.15
CA SER A 112 -7.78 -18.18 11.86
C SER A 112 -7.43 -18.60 10.43
N LYS A 113 -7.92 -19.75 9.94
CA LYS A 113 -7.76 -20.17 8.54
C LYS A 113 -8.33 -19.14 7.55
N LYS A 114 -9.50 -18.57 7.84
CA LYS A 114 -10.11 -17.52 7.01
C LYS A 114 -9.27 -16.24 7.03
N ALA A 115 -8.76 -15.86 8.20
CA ALA A 115 -7.90 -14.69 8.35
C ALA A 115 -6.58 -14.84 7.59
N GLU A 116 -5.94 -16.01 7.65
CA GLU A 116 -4.71 -16.28 6.88
C GLU A 116 -4.95 -16.24 5.37
N THR A 117 -6.06 -16.80 4.90
CA THR A 117 -6.46 -16.71 3.49
C THR A 117 -6.65 -15.26 3.05
N LEU A 118 -7.24 -14.44 3.92
CA LEU A 118 -7.48 -13.03 3.65
C LEU A 118 -6.17 -12.22 3.63
N LYS A 119 -5.26 -12.47 4.57
CA LYS A 119 -3.90 -11.88 4.57
C LYS A 119 -3.14 -12.22 3.29
N ALA A 120 -3.22 -13.48 2.84
CA ALA A 120 -2.57 -13.90 1.60
C ALA A 120 -3.10 -13.13 0.38
N LYS A 121 -4.42 -12.97 0.27
CA LYS A 121 -5.05 -12.18 -0.80
C LYS A 121 -4.69 -10.69 -0.75
N LEU A 122 -4.58 -10.11 0.45
CA LEU A 122 -4.12 -8.73 0.60
C LEU A 122 -2.68 -8.55 0.10
N ARG A 123 -1.78 -9.47 0.44
CA ARG A 123 -0.39 -9.47 -0.05
C ARG A 123 -0.33 -9.65 -1.57
N GLU A 124 -1.17 -10.50 -2.13
CA GLU A 124 -1.26 -10.68 -3.58
C GLU A 124 -1.69 -9.38 -4.27
N LEU A 125 -2.68 -8.68 -3.73
CA LEU A 125 -3.12 -7.39 -4.25
C LEU A 125 -2.04 -6.31 -4.13
N GLU A 126 -1.30 -6.27 -3.00
CA GLU A 126 -0.15 -5.37 -2.81
C GLU A 126 0.93 -5.62 -3.87
N ASN A 127 1.30 -6.88 -4.10
CA ASN A 127 2.27 -7.25 -5.13
C ASN A 127 1.80 -6.88 -6.54
N GLU A 128 0.51 -7.03 -6.84
CA GLU A 128 -0.05 -6.67 -8.15
C GLU A 128 -0.05 -5.16 -8.38
N ILE A 129 -0.29 -4.36 -7.34
CA ILE A 129 -0.15 -2.90 -7.38
C ILE A 129 1.30 -2.52 -7.69
N GLU A 130 2.27 -3.12 -7.01
CA GLU A 130 3.70 -2.86 -7.23
C GLU A 130 4.15 -3.23 -8.65
N LYS A 131 3.73 -4.39 -9.15
CA LYS A 131 3.97 -4.80 -10.55
C LYS A 131 3.37 -3.81 -11.53
N THR A 132 2.14 -3.35 -11.28
CA THR A 132 1.48 -2.39 -12.16
C THR A 132 2.18 -1.02 -12.14
N ARG A 133 2.68 -0.58 -10.99
CA ARG A 133 3.50 0.64 -10.88
C ARG A 133 4.79 0.52 -11.70
N THR A 134 5.50 -0.60 -11.55
CA THR A 134 6.72 -0.87 -12.33
C THR A 134 6.42 -0.87 -13.84
N TYR A 135 5.35 -1.55 -14.24
CA TYR A 135 4.91 -1.57 -15.64
C TYR A 135 4.54 -0.17 -16.15
N ARG A 136 3.88 0.65 -15.33
CA ARG A 136 3.56 2.05 -15.64
C ARG A 136 4.82 2.87 -15.87
N ASP A 137 5.82 2.74 -15.00
CA ASP A 137 7.08 3.46 -15.12
C ASP A 137 7.83 3.08 -16.41
N GLU A 138 7.90 1.78 -16.72
CA GLU A 138 8.47 1.28 -17.97
C GLU A 138 7.68 1.77 -19.20
N ALA A 139 6.35 1.72 -19.15
CA ALA A 139 5.48 2.19 -20.22
C ALA A 139 5.64 3.69 -20.45
N SER A 140 5.76 4.49 -19.38
CA SER A 140 5.96 5.93 -19.45
C SER A 140 7.29 6.29 -20.12
N ALA A 141 8.38 5.61 -19.73
CA ALA A 141 9.68 5.80 -20.37
C ALA A 141 9.64 5.46 -21.88
N ARG A 142 9.00 4.35 -22.25
CA ARG A 142 8.83 3.95 -23.65
C ARG A 142 7.95 4.91 -24.43
N PHE A 143 6.85 5.38 -23.83
CA PHE A 143 5.93 6.34 -24.43
C PHE A 143 6.64 7.66 -24.71
N ASN A 144 7.38 8.19 -23.74
CA ASN A 144 8.18 9.41 -23.90
C ASN A 144 9.23 9.28 -25.01
N ASN A 145 9.91 8.13 -25.11
CA ASN A 145 10.87 7.86 -26.17
C ASN A 145 10.21 7.75 -27.55
N ALA A 146 9.03 7.12 -27.64
CA ALA A 146 8.27 6.99 -28.87
C ALA A 146 7.73 8.35 -29.35
N GLU A 147 7.20 9.17 -28.44
CA GLU A 147 6.80 10.56 -28.70
C GLU A 147 7.98 11.41 -29.17
N ALA A 148 9.13 11.32 -28.51
CA ALA A 148 10.35 12.02 -28.92
C ALA A 148 10.79 11.59 -30.33
N SER A 149 10.78 10.29 -30.62
CA SER A 149 11.13 9.74 -31.94
C SER A 149 10.14 10.15 -33.03
N LYS A 150 8.83 10.14 -32.72
CA LYS A 150 7.78 10.62 -33.63
C LYS A 150 7.98 12.09 -33.95
N LYS A 151 8.26 12.93 -32.95
CA LYS A 151 8.49 14.37 -33.11
C LYS A 151 9.75 14.66 -33.92
N VAL A 152 10.82 13.90 -33.74
CA VAL A 152 12.03 13.99 -34.57
C VAL A 152 11.71 13.59 -36.02
N ASN A 153 11.02 12.47 -36.24
CA ASN A 153 10.62 12.05 -37.58
C ASN A 153 9.63 13.01 -38.25
N GLU A 154 8.71 13.64 -37.52
CA GLU A 154 7.85 14.70 -38.06
C GLU A 154 8.64 15.94 -38.47
N ILE A 155 9.65 16.33 -37.68
CA ILE A 155 10.57 17.42 -38.05
C ILE A 155 11.32 17.04 -39.32
N LEU A 156 11.87 15.83 -39.42
CA LEU A 156 12.61 15.33 -40.59
C LEU A 156 11.71 15.16 -41.83
N SER A 157 10.49 14.65 -41.70
CA SER A 157 9.54 14.54 -42.81
C SER A 157 9.04 15.90 -43.30
N ASN A 158 8.89 16.88 -42.39
CA ASN A 158 8.63 18.27 -42.76
C ASN A 158 9.85 18.95 -43.42
N VAL A 159 11.07 18.45 -43.19
CA VAL A 159 12.28 18.86 -43.94
C VAL A 159 12.27 18.30 -45.37
N ASP A 160 11.82 17.05 -45.56
CA ASP A 160 11.87 16.37 -46.87
C ASP A 160 10.76 16.79 -47.86
N THR A 161 9.64 17.36 -47.39
CA THR A 161 8.43 17.55 -48.22
C THR A 161 8.14 18.99 -48.66
N GLY A 162 8.99 19.97 -48.34
CA GLY A 162 8.74 21.36 -48.70
C GLY A 162 10.00 22.13 -49.03
N SER A 163 10.07 22.66 -50.26
CA SER A 163 11.05 23.60 -50.77
C SER A 163 11.13 24.90 -49.95
N ASN A 164 11.72 24.85 -48.76
CA ASN A 164 12.15 26.00 -48.00
C ASN A 164 13.51 25.67 -47.37
N LYS A 165 14.53 26.48 -47.72
CA LYS A 165 15.84 26.43 -47.08
C LYS A 165 15.66 26.58 -45.58
N ILE A 166 15.84 25.50 -44.85
CA ILE A 166 15.93 25.53 -43.40
C ILE A 166 17.24 26.25 -43.07
N ASN A 167 17.14 27.40 -42.41
CA ASN A 167 18.32 28.05 -41.83
C ASN A 167 18.82 27.15 -40.69
N LEU A 168 20.05 26.69 -40.82
CA LEU A 168 20.75 25.87 -39.82
C LEU A 168 20.68 26.52 -38.42
N ASP A 169 20.69 27.85 -38.37
CA ASP A 169 20.55 28.69 -37.17
C ASP A 169 19.27 28.45 -36.35
N ASP A 170 18.16 28.03 -36.97
CA ASP A 170 16.90 27.77 -36.27
C ASP A 170 16.83 26.37 -35.66
N ILE A 171 17.54 25.41 -36.28
CA ILE A 171 17.78 24.09 -35.69
C ILE A 171 18.76 24.25 -34.52
N GLU A 172 19.86 24.98 -34.73
CA GLU A 172 20.87 25.23 -33.70
C GLU A 172 20.27 25.97 -32.49
N ARG A 173 19.41 26.98 -32.71
CA ARG A 173 18.66 27.64 -31.61
C ARG A 173 17.70 26.71 -30.86
N LYS A 174 17.04 25.78 -31.56
CA LYS A 174 16.10 24.83 -30.92
C LYS A 174 16.83 23.73 -30.15
N VAL A 175 17.96 23.27 -30.68
CA VAL A 175 18.86 22.31 -30.01
C VAL A 175 19.48 22.97 -28.79
N GLN A 176 20.08 24.17 -28.93
CA GLN A 176 20.58 24.95 -27.79
C GLN A 176 19.50 25.24 -26.73
N ARG A 177 18.26 25.57 -27.14
CA ARG A 177 17.17 25.75 -26.17
C ARG A 177 16.81 24.47 -25.42
N LYS A 178 16.87 23.30 -26.07
CA LYS A 178 16.59 22.02 -25.43
C LYS A 178 17.75 21.52 -24.59
N GLU A 179 18.98 21.73 -25.02
CA GLU A 179 20.21 21.45 -24.26
C GLU A 179 20.25 22.34 -23.01
N ALA A 180 19.97 23.64 -23.13
CA ALA A 180 19.85 24.55 -22.00
C ALA A 180 18.68 24.20 -21.06
N LEU A 181 17.59 23.60 -21.56
CA LEU A 181 16.48 23.12 -20.72
C LEU A 181 16.84 21.82 -20.01
N ALA A 182 17.59 20.94 -20.66
CA ALA A 182 18.10 19.69 -20.09
C ALA A 182 19.20 19.95 -19.05
N GLU A 183 20.11 20.90 -19.32
CA GLU A 183 21.10 21.41 -18.36
C GLU A 183 20.42 22.16 -17.22
N GLY A 184 19.43 23.02 -17.49
CA GLY A 184 18.67 23.70 -16.43
C GLY A 184 17.82 22.75 -15.56
N LEU A 185 17.34 21.64 -16.11
CA LEU A 185 16.70 20.56 -15.34
C LEU A 185 17.71 19.67 -14.61
N GLY A 186 18.95 19.61 -15.08
CA GLY A 186 20.10 19.00 -14.40
C GLY A 186 20.56 19.83 -13.20
N ASP A 187 20.66 21.14 -13.36
CA ASP A 187 20.94 22.11 -12.28
C ASP A 187 19.83 22.13 -11.22
N LEU A 188 18.57 21.84 -11.60
CA LEU A 188 17.48 21.66 -10.63
C LEU A 188 17.53 20.31 -9.89
N ARG A 189 18.38 19.36 -10.30
CA ARG A 189 18.59 18.05 -9.64
C ARG A 189 19.90 17.94 -8.85
N GLU A 190 20.79 18.93 -8.93
CA GLU A 190 22.04 18.96 -8.18
C GLU A 190 22.23 20.32 -7.46
N ASP A 191 21.49 20.56 -6.38
CA ASP A 191 22.07 20.65 -5.03
C ASP A 191 20.94 20.90 -4.01
N ASN A 192 20.97 20.12 -2.94
CA ASN A 192 20.12 20.27 -1.79
C ASN A 192 20.34 21.64 -1.17
N SER A 193 19.28 22.25 -0.62
CA SER A 193 19.28 22.54 0.83
C SER A 193 18.07 23.33 1.36
N LEU A 194 16.89 22.70 1.35
CA LEU A 194 15.91 23.02 2.40
C LEU A 194 16.52 22.79 3.80
N GLU A 195 17.43 21.81 3.94
CA GLU A 195 18.19 21.55 5.17
C GLU A 195 19.18 22.69 5.56
N LYS A 196 19.86 23.35 4.59
CA LYS A 196 20.71 24.54 4.86
C LYS A 196 19.86 25.79 5.09
N GLU A 197 18.67 25.90 4.50
CA GLU A 197 17.73 26.98 4.84
C GLU A 197 17.24 26.87 6.30
N PHE A 198 17.05 25.65 6.81
CA PHE A 198 16.76 25.42 8.23
C PHE A 198 17.97 25.62 9.15
N GLU A 199 19.21 25.33 8.72
CA GLU A 199 20.42 25.68 9.48
C GLU A 199 20.62 27.20 9.59
N LYS A 200 20.39 27.96 8.52
CA LYS A 200 20.45 29.44 8.54
C LYS A 200 19.40 30.08 9.46
N LEU A 201 18.22 29.46 9.58
CA LEU A 201 17.20 29.90 10.53
C LEU A 201 17.60 29.65 11.99
N LYS A 202 18.40 28.63 12.29
CA LYS A 202 18.96 28.39 13.64
C LYS A 202 20.12 29.31 14.00
N GLU A 203 20.92 29.73 13.03
CA GLU A 203 22.02 30.68 13.25
C GLU A 203 21.53 32.09 13.62
N THR A 204 20.35 32.47 13.13
CA THR A 204 19.79 33.82 13.35
C THR A 204 19.29 34.02 14.79
N ASP A 205 18.91 32.96 15.50
CA ASP A 205 18.37 33.03 16.88
C ASP A 205 19.49 33.11 17.94
N LEU A 206 20.66 32.51 17.66
CA LEU A 206 21.80 32.49 18.57
C LEU A 206 22.44 33.88 18.75
N ASP A 207 22.43 34.71 17.69
CA ASP A 207 22.92 36.09 17.73
C ASP A 207 21.96 37.06 18.48
N GLU A 208 20.65 36.77 18.50
CA GLU A 208 19.70 37.49 19.35
C GLU A 208 19.83 37.12 20.83
N GLU A 209 20.10 35.86 21.16
CA GLU A 209 20.39 35.42 22.54
C GLU A 209 21.72 35.98 23.07
N LEU A 210 22.75 36.11 22.22
CA LEU A 210 24.05 36.67 22.60
C LEU A 210 24.00 38.20 22.85
N LYS A 211 23.04 38.92 22.24
CA LYS A 211 22.80 40.34 22.54
C LYS A 211 22.19 40.56 23.92
N LYS A 212 21.39 39.62 24.44
CA LYS A 212 20.85 39.70 25.81
C LYS A 212 21.91 39.54 26.89
N TYR A 213 23.02 38.86 26.61
CA TYR A 213 24.14 38.70 27.55
C TYR A 213 25.18 39.84 27.52
N LYS A 214 25.17 40.72 26.51
CA LYS A 214 26.12 41.85 26.39
C LYS A 214 25.56 43.19 26.86
N GLN A 215 24.33 43.23 27.37
CA GLN A 215 23.70 44.43 27.94
C GLN A 215 23.49 44.37 29.47
N ASN A 216 24.27 43.56 30.18
CA ASN A 216 24.51 43.70 31.62
C ASN A 216 26.00 43.86 31.90
#